data_AF-S2J524-F1
#
_entry.id   AF-S2J524-F1
#
_cell.length_a   1.000
_cell.length_b   1.000
_cell.length_c   1.000
_cell.angle_alpha   90.00
_cell.angle_beta   90.00
_cell.angle_gamma   90.00
#
_symmetry.space_group_name_H-M   'P 1'
#
loop_
_entity.id
_entity.type
_entity.pdbx_description
1 polymer ?
#
loop_
_entity_poly.entity_id
_entity_poly.type
_entity_poly.pdbx_seq_one_letter_code
_entity_poly.pdbx_strand_id
1 'polypeptide(L)' 'MFWALALTMVQRNVVYRFINIKLPHKSLLHRLFPGQHPSPLCAICSLTVDSPIHFLFYCPAKANIW' A
#
# COMPACT_ATOMS: atom_id res chain seq x y z
N MET A 1 -0.60 -10.19 20.16
CA MET A 1 -1.93 -10.36 19.53
C MET A 1 -2.27 -9.08 18.77
N PHE A 2 -2.61 -9.13 17.48
CA PHE A 2 -2.87 -7.94 16.64
C PHE A 2 -3.89 -6.97 17.26
N TRP A 3 -4.94 -7.49 17.88
CA TRP A 3 -6.01 -6.71 18.51
C TRP A 3 -5.59 -5.94 19.76
N ALA A 4 -4.49 -6.33 20.40
CA ALA A 4 -3.95 -5.66 21.58
C ALA A 4 -3.08 -4.44 21.24
N LEU A 5 -2.84 -4.15 19.95
CA LEU A 5 -2.06 -2.99 19.54
C LEU A 5 -2.85 -1.69 19.76
N ALA A 6 -2.18 -0.70 20.34
CA ALA A 6 -2.68 0.67 20.52
C ALA A 6 -2.68 1.44 19.18
N LEU A 7 -3.50 0.98 18.23
CA LEU A 7 -3.68 1.58 16.92
C LEU A 7 -5.04 2.28 16.84
N THR A 8 -5.10 3.37 16.10
CA THR A 8 -6.38 3.96 15.68
C THR A 8 -7.15 2.99 14.78
N MET A 9 -8.46 3.20 14.62
CA MET A 9 -9.28 2.38 13.72
C MET A 9 -8.75 2.38 12.27
N VAL A 10 -8.24 3.52 11.81
CA VAL A 10 -7.66 3.66 10.47
C VAL A 10 -6.38 2.83 10.35
N GLN A 11 -5.44 2.98 11.29
CA GLN A 11 -4.19 2.22 11.30
C GLN A 11 -4.46 0.72 11.39
N ARG A 12 -5.38 0.30 12.26
CA ARG A 12 -5.78 -1.11 12.41
C ARG A 12 -6.33 -1.67 11.10
N ASN A 13 -7.20 -0.94 10.39
CA ASN A 13 -7.71 -1.37 9.09
C ASN A 13 -6.60 -1.56 8.04
N VAL A 14 -5.62 -0.65 8.00
CA VAL A 14 -4.48 -0.75 7.09
C VAL A 14 -3.64 -1.98 7.40
N VAL A 15 -3.28 -2.19 8.68
CA VAL A 15 -2.46 -3.33 9.11
C VAL A 15 -3.23 -4.65 8.93
N TYR A 16 -4.53 -4.68 9.21
CA TYR A 16 -5.38 -5.86 8.98
C TYR A 16 -5.38 -6.27 7.49
N ARG A 17 -5.55 -5.31 6.58
CA ARG A 17 -5.48 -5.56 5.13
C ARG A 17 -4.09 -6.00 4.69
N PHE A 18 -3.04 -5.45 5.29
CA PHE A 18 -1.66 -5.85 5.01
C PHE A 18 -1.40 -7.32 5.42
N ILE A 19 -1.76 -7.71 6.65
CA ILE A 19 -1.60 -9.08 7.16
C ILE A 19 -2.35 -10.08 6.27
N ASN A 20 -3.54 -9.72 5.79
CA ASN A 20 -4.34 -10.57 4.92
C ASN A 20 -3.97 -10.49 3.42
N ILE A 21 -2.93 -9.74 3.04
CA ILE A 21 -2.50 -9.55 1.64
C ILE A 21 -3.65 -8.98 0.78
N LYS A 22 -4.50 -8.14 1.39
CA LYS A 22 -5.63 -7.44 0.75
C LYS A 22 -5.39 -5.94 0.64
N LEU A 23 -4.13 -5.51 0.70
CA LEU A 23 -3.78 -4.11 0.52
C LEU A 23 -3.87 -3.75 -0.98
N PRO A 24 -4.72 -2.78 -1.37
CA PRO A 24 -4.74 -2.31 -2.75
C PRO A 24 -3.43 -1.59 -3.05
N HIS A 25 -2.80 -1.95 -4.16
CA HIS A 25 -1.57 -1.33 -4.64
C HIS A 25 -1.60 -1.27 -6.17
N LYS A 26 -0.93 -0.28 -6.75
CA LYS A 26 -1.06 0.09 -8.16
C LYS A 26 -0.57 -0.99 -9.12
N SER A 27 0.40 -1.82 -8.73
CA SER A 27 0.82 -2.95 -9.58
C SER A 27 -0.23 -4.06 -9.68
N LEU A 28 -1.02 -4.30 -8.63
CA LEU A 28 -2.16 -5.21 -8.71
C LEU A 28 -3.26 -4.63 -9.61
N LEU A 29 -3.53 -3.33 -9.51
CA LEU A 29 -4.50 -2.65 -10.35
C LEU A 29 -4.07 -2.64 -11.83
N HIS A 30 -2.80 -2.38 -12.13
CA HIS A 30 -2.24 -2.49 -13.48
C HIS A 30 -2.41 -3.91 -14.05
N ARG A 31 -2.23 -4.94 -13.23
CA ARG A 31 -2.42 -6.33 -13.64
C ARG A 31 -3.87 -6.68 -13.93
N LEU A 32 -4.80 -6.19 -13.12
CA LEU A 32 -6.23 -6.48 -13.26
C LEU A 32 -6.90 -5.65 -14.35
N PHE A 33 -6.52 -4.38 -14.48
CA PHE A 33 -7.11 -3.40 -15.39
C PHE A 33 -6.03 -2.59 -16.12
N PRO A 34 -5.23 -3.22 -16.99
CA PRO A 34 -4.11 -2.55 -17.65
C PRO A 34 -4.52 -1.34 -18.50
N GLY A 35 -5.74 -1.32 -19.04
CA GLY A 35 -6.26 -0.19 -19.81
C GLY A 35 -6.60 1.05 -18.96
N GLN A 36 -6.98 0.87 -17.69
CA GLN A 36 -7.29 1.98 -16.78
C GLN A 36 -6.08 2.41 -15.94
N HIS A 37 -5.16 1.48 -15.69
CA HIS A 37 -3.94 1.71 -14.94
C HIS A 37 -2.75 1.35 -15.82
N PRO A 38 -2.24 2.27 -16.66
CA PRO A 38 -1.22 1.95 -17.66
C PRO A 38 0.18 1.71 -17.07
N SER A 39 0.41 2.05 -15.80
CA SER A 39 1.71 1.92 -15.15
C SER A 39 1.60 1.17 -13.81
N PRO A 40 2.51 0.23 -13.51
CA PRO A 40 2.58 -0.46 -12.23
C PRO A 40 3.35 0.34 -11.16
N LEU A 41 3.89 1.52 -11.49
CA LEU A 41 4.70 2.34 -10.58
C LEU A 41 3.85 2.92 -9.44
N CYS A 42 4.45 3.09 -8.26
CA CYS A 42 3.79 3.66 -7.09
C CYS A 42 3.06 4.96 -7.44
N ALA A 43 1.82 5.10 -6.96
CA ALA A 43 1.02 6.30 -7.22
C ALA A 43 1.56 7.56 -6.53
N ILE A 44 2.39 7.39 -5.49
CA ILE A 44 2.88 8.48 -4.65
C ILE A 44 4.25 8.97 -5.16
N CYS A 45 5.24 8.08 -5.22
CA CYS A 45 6.60 8.46 -5.62
C CYS A 45 6.86 8.29 -7.13
N SER A 46 6.11 7.44 -7.83
CA SER A 46 6.34 7.06 -9.24
C SER A 46 7.75 6.52 -9.57
N LEU A 47 8.57 6.18 -8.57
CA LEU A 47 9.96 5.74 -8.76
C LEU A 47 10.10 4.23 -8.91
N THR A 48 9.28 3.45 -8.21
CA THR A 48 9.39 1.99 -8.17
C THR A 48 8.04 1.33 -8.36
N VAL A 49 8.02 0.06 -8.76
CA VAL A 49 6.80 -0.75 -8.85
C VAL A 49 6.10 -0.78 -7.49
N ASP A 50 4.79 -0.53 -7.50
CA ASP A 50 4.03 -0.46 -6.26
C ASP A 50 3.87 -1.86 -5.66
N SER A 51 4.12 -1.97 -4.37
CA SER A 51 3.91 -3.21 -3.60
C SER A 51 3.40 -2.85 -2.21
N PRO A 52 2.72 -3.76 -1.49
CA PRO A 52 2.24 -3.47 -0.14
C PRO A 52 3.36 -3.01 0.81
N ILE A 53 4.56 -3.59 0.67
CA ILE A 53 5.72 -3.24 1.48
C ILE A 53 6.25 -1.86 1.09
N HIS A 54 6.37 -1.59 -0.22
CA HIS A 54 6.79 -0.27 -0.70
C HIS A 54 5.80 0.81 -0.26
N PHE A 55 4.50 0.57 -0.45
CA PHE A 55 3.44 1.50 -0.10
C PHE A 55 3.43 1.85 1.40
N LEU A 56 3.69 0.89 2.29
CA LEU A 56 3.67 1.15 3.73
C LEU A 56 4.98 1.72 4.27
N PHE A 57 6.13 1.18 3.84
CA PHE A 57 7.41 1.41 4.52
C PHE A 57 8.48 2.10 3.66
N TYR A 58 8.58 1.76 2.36
CA TYR A 58 9.71 2.23 1.53
C TYR A 58 9.39 3.41 0.62
N CYS A 59 8.13 3.85 0.53
CA CYS A 59 7.79 5.01 -0.28
C CYS A 59 8.31 6.30 0.41
N PRO A 60 9.32 6.98 -0.14
CA PRO A 60 9.98 8.11 0.54
C PRO A 60 9.01 9.28 0.76
N ALA A 61 8.15 9.55 -0.22
CA ALA A 61 7.12 10.57 -0.11
C ALA A 61 6.08 10.25 0.98
N LYS A 62 5.87 8.97 1.31
CA LYS A 62 4.92 8.57 2.35
C LYS A 62 5.59 8.52 3.72
N ALA A 63 6.86 8.09 3.78
CA ALA A 63 7.67 8.12 4.99
C ALA A 63 7.73 9.53 5.61
N ASN A 64 7.68 10.59 4.80
CA ASN A 64 7.65 11.98 5.28
C ASN A 64 6.30 12.43 5.87
N ILE A 65 5.22 11.65 5.70
CA ILE A 65 3.86 12.00 6.15
C ILE A 65 3.44 11.18 7.39
N TRP A 66 4.04 10.01 7.58
CA TRP A 66 3.83 9.17 8.77
C TRP A 66 4.42 9.81 10.02
#